data_AF-A0A4Y8KW95-F1
#
_entry.id   AF-A0A4Y8KW95-F1
#
_cell.length_a   1.000
_cell.length_b   1.000
_cell.length_c   1.000
_cell.angle_alpha   90.00
_cell.angle_beta   90.00
_cell.angle_gamma   90.00
#
_symmetry.space_group_name_H-M   'P 1'
#
loop_
_entity.id
_entity.type
_entity.pdbx_description
1 polymer ?
#
loop_
_entity_poly.entity_id
_entity_poly.type
_entity_poly.pdbx_seq_one_letter_code
_entity_poly.pdbx_strand_id
1 'polypeptide(L)'
;MFAISKREFLRLVKGVKSIIIIAIMLITAYYSAKFSNLLLSLEEFTASETERIHYAGLLMLLLVFGQLFVMGLSHDVINRETHDRTMRFLVTRTSRLSIVLGKFFGVFLFWLLCVTVSFSIVFAFSQQLDWLSFLQVMSLLFYQIALTVMLSVLIPKPGFTMFLGIIVGLAFPVVGFWVTFSNNPWVSWLKFVNPLYYLESDVTFPIILLLSAVWLALAYVVFKRREC
;
A
#
# COMPACT_ATOMS: atom_id res chain seq x y z
N MET A 1 -14.37 16.75 -1.41
CA MET A 1 -13.20 15.84 -1.31
C MET A 1 -12.89 15.47 0.14
N PHE A 2 -12.57 16.44 1.00
CA PHE A 2 -12.19 16.20 2.40
C PHE A 2 -13.20 15.34 3.20
N ALA A 3 -14.49 15.63 3.10
CA ALA A 3 -15.53 14.86 3.79
C ALA A 3 -15.56 13.36 3.36
N ILE A 4 -15.31 13.07 2.08
CA ILE A 4 -15.24 11.70 1.56
C ILE A 4 -14.00 10.99 2.14
N SER A 5 -12.85 11.67 2.11
CA SER A 5 -11.60 11.17 2.69
C SER A 5 -11.75 10.88 4.18
N LYS A 6 -12.33 11.81 4.95
CA LYS A 6 -12.57 11.63 6.39
C LYS A 6 -13.50 10.45 6.67
N ARG A 7 -14.56 10.29 5.87
CA ARG A 7 -15.49 9.17 6.01
C ARG A 7 -14.78 7.84 5.78
N GLU A 8 -13.94 7.74 4.75
CA GLU A 8 -13.23 6.50 4.45
C GLU A 8 -12.12 6.17 5.44
N PHE A 9 -11.38 7.19 5.89
CA PHE A 9 -10.43 7.03 6.98
C PHE A 9 -11.11 6.47 8.24
N LEU A 10 -12.21 7.09 8.69
CA LEU A 10 -12.94 6.65 9.88
C LEU A 10 -13.55 5.25 9.71
N ARG A 11 -13.99 4.90 8.50
CA ARG A 11 -14.48 3.56 8.18
C ARG A 11 -13.38 2.53 8.39
N LEU A 12 -12.17 2.79 7.89
CA LEU A 12 -11.04 1.90 8.05
C LEU A 12 -10.60 1.81 9.50
N VAL A 13 -10.45 2.93 10.22
CA VAL A 13 -10.03 2.93 11.64
C VAL A 13 -10.98 2.13 12.54
N LYS A 14 -12.30 2.16 12.27
CA LYS A 14 -13.30 1.44 13.07
C LYS A 14 -13.54 -0.01 12.61
N GLY A 15 -12.97 -0.44 11.49
CA GLY A 15 -13.20 -1.76 10.93
C GLY A 15 -12.48 -2.86 11.71
N VAL A 16 -13.18 -3.93 12.08
CA VAL A 16 -12.60 -5.08 12.81
C VAL A 16 -11.39 -5.66 12.07
N LYS A 17 -11.50 -5.83 10.74
CA LYS A 17 -10.40 -6.30 9.89
C LYS A 17 -9.17 -5.40 9.97
N SER A 18 -9.39 -4.09 10.00
CA SER A 18 -8.32 -3.10 10.11
C SER A 18 -7.65 -3.14 11.47
N ILE A 19 -8.42 -3.30 12.55
CA ILE A 19 -7.89 -3.43 13.91
C ILE A 19 -6.95 -4.64 14.01
N ILE A 20 -7.30 -5.77 13.39
CA ILE A 20 -6.43 -6.95 13.34
C ILE A 20 -5.13 -6.63 12.60
N ILE A 21 -5.19 -5.98 11.44
CA ILE A 21 -3.99 -5.61 10.67
C ILE A 21 -3.12 -4.60 11.42
N ILE A 22 -3.74 -3.62 12.11
CA ILE A 22 -3.02 -2.69 12.99
C ILE A 22 -2.30 -3.47 14.09
N ALA A 23 -2.98 -4.41 14.77
CA ALA A 23 -2.36 -5.21 15.82
C ALA A 23 -1.15 -6.00 15.28
N ILE A 24 -1.28 -6.65 14.12
CA ILE A 24 -0.19 -7.38 13.46
C ILE A 24 0.99 -6.44 13.17
N MET A 25 0.74 -5.25 12.62
CA MET A 25 1.75 -4.24 12.32
C MET A 25 2.49 -3.76 13.58
N LEU A 26 1.77 -3.48 14.66
CA LEU A 26 2.36 -2.98 15.90
C LEU A 26 3.14 -4.07 16.64
N ILE A 27 2.62 -5.29 16.68
CA ILE A 27 3.31 -6.46 17.26
C ILE A 27 4.62 -6.72 16.50
N THR A 28 4.56 -6.69 15.17
CA THR A 28 5.75 -6.90 14.34
C THR A 28 6.77 -5.77 14.52
N ALA A 29 6.32 -4.51 14.59
CA ALA A 29 7.19 -3.38 14.88
C ALA A 29 7.91 -3.54 16.24
N TYR A 30 7.17 -3.92 17.29
CA TYR A 30 7.72 -4.15 18.62
C TYR A 30 8.76 -5.29 18.62
N TYR A 31 8.45 -6.42 18.01
CA TYR A 31 9.37 -7.56 17.97
C TYR A 31 10.58 -7.33 17.06
N SER A 32 10.41 -6.64 15.92
CA SER A 32 11.51 -6.22 15.05
C SER A 32 12.51 -5.37 15.82
N ALA A 33 12.01 -4.38 16.58
CA ALA A 33 12.86 -3.53 17.39
C ALA A 33 13.56 -4.32 18.51
N LYS A 34 12.83 -5.18 19.24
CA LYS A 34 13.36 -5.93 20.38
C LYS A 34 14.43 -6.97 19.99
N PHE A 35 14.25 -7.66 18.88
CA PHE A 35 15.14 -8.76 18.45
C PHE A 35 16.21 -8.33 17.44
N SER A 36 16.24 -7.06 17.05
CA SER A 36 17.26 -6.49 16.17
C SER A 36 18.69 -6.77 16.63
N ASN A 37 18.99 -6.67 17.93
CA ASN A 37 20.31 -6.96 18.48
C ASN A 37 20.75 -8.41 18.27
N LEU A 38 19.81 -9.35 18.20
CA LEU A 38 20.11 -10.74 17.89
C LEU A 38 20.52 -10.88 16.41
N LEU A 39 19.84 -10.19 15.49
CA LEU A 39 20.23 -10.17 14.08
C LEU A 39 21.62 -9.54 13.89
N LEU A 40 21.89 -8.42 14.58
CA LEU A 40 23.20 -7.77 14.56
C LEU A 40 24.34 -8.65 15.10
N SER A 41 24.03 -9.64 15.93
CA SER A 41 25.03 -10.58 16.46
C SER A 41 25.36 -11.74 15.52
N LEU A 42 24.56 -11.94 14.46
CA LEU A 42 24.72 -13.05 13.52
C LEU A 42 25.62 -12.70 12.33
N GLU A 43 25.78 -11.42 12.00
CA GLU A 43 26.51 -10.97 10.81
C GLU A 43 27.09 -9.57 11.04
N GLU A 44 28.28 -9.30 10.49
CA GLU A 44 28.89 -7.96 10.54
C GLU A 44 28.24 -7.05 9.49
N PHE A 45 27.35 -6.19 9.95
CA PHE A 45 26.67 -5.22 9.10
C PHE A 45 27.43 -3.89 9.03
N THR A 46 27.33 -3.22 7.88
CA THR A 46 27.82 -1.84 7.72
C THR A 46 26.98 -0.89 8.60
N ALA A 47 27.54 0.25 9.03
CA ALA A 47 26.83 1.20 9.89
C ALA A 47 25.45 1.64 9.36
N SER A 48 25.30 1.79 8.03
CA SER A 48 24.01 2.11 7.39
C SER A 48 23.02 0.94 7.37
N GLU A 49 23.52 -0.30 7.36
CA GLU A 49 22.69 -1.50 7.38
C GLU A 49 22.22 -1.80 8.80
N THR A 50 23.05 -1.49 9.80
CA THR A 50 22.70 -1.55 11.23
C THR A 50 21.43 -0.76 11.53
N GLU A 51 21.29 0.47 11.01
CA GLU A 51 20.10 1.30 11.22
C GLU A 51 18.83 0.66 10.62
N ARG A 52 18.97 0.04 9.43
CA ARG A 52 17.86 -0.62 8.72
C ARG A 52 17.39 -1.90 9.40
N ILE A 53 18.27 -2.60 10.10
CA ILE A 53 17.97 -3.90 10.72
C ILE A 53 16.90 -3.79 11.81
N HIS A 54 16.87 -2.68 12.55
CA HIS A 54 15.81 -2.43 13.52
C HIS A 54 14.41 -2.43 12.89
N TYR A 55 14.31 -2.02 11.62
CA TYR A 55 13.07 -1.95 10.85
C TYR A 55 12.83 -3.19 9.96
N ALA A 56 13.80 -4.10 9.83
CA ALA A 56 13.77 -5.18 8.85
C ALA A 56 12.51 -6.05 8.92
N GLY A 57 12.03 -6.40 10.11
CA GLY A 57 10.80 -7.20 10.27
C GLY A 57 9.56 -6.46 9.78
N LEU A 58 9.45 -5.16 10.08
CA LEU A 58 8.35 -4.33 9.60
C LEU A 58 8.41 -4.13 8.07
N LEU A 59 9.61 -3.90 7.53
CA LEU A 59 9.83 -3.75 6.09
C LEU A 59 9.49 -5.04 5.34
N MET A 60 9.95 -6.19 5.82
CA MET A 60 9.64 -7.50 5.25
C MET A 60 8.13 -7.75 5.23
N LEU A 61 7.44 -7.46 6.33
CA LEU A 61 6.00 -7.62 6.44
C LEU A 61 5.26 -6.73 5.43
N LEU A 62 5.66 -5.47 5.28
CA LEU A 62 5.02 -4.54 4.33
C LEU A 62 5.37 -4.84 2.87
N LEU A 63 6.57 -5.31 2.59
CA LEU A 63 7.00 -5.68 1.25
C LEU A 63 6.23 -6.92 0.76
N VAL A 64 6.16 -7.96 1.60
CA VAL A 64 5.52 -9.23 1.23
C VAL A 64 4.00 -9.17 1.37
N PHE A 65 3.47 -8.67 2.49
CA PHE A 65 2.04 -8.69 2.79
C PHE A 65 1.34 -7.34 2.58
N GLY A 66 2.05 -6.25 2.29
CA GLY A 66 1.45 -4.92 2.12
C GLY A 66 0.34 -4.91 1.07
N GLN A 67 0.60 -5.46 -0.13
CA GLN A 67 -0.42 -5.54 -1.19
C GLN A 67 -1.63 -6.35 -0.74
N LEU A 68 -1.41 -7.46 -0.02
CA LEU A 68 -2.49 -8.28 0.52
C LEU A 68 -3.33 -7.52 1.54
N PHE A 69 -2.70 -6.77 2.45
CA PHE A 69 -3.42 -6.00 3.47
C PHE A 69 -4.18 -4.82 2.87
N VAL A 70 -3.56 -4.06 1.97
CA VAL A 70 -4.21 -2.94 1.27
C VAL A 70 -5.44 -3.44 0.53
N MET A 71 -5.30 -4.53 -0.23
CA MET A 71 -6.39 -5.10 -1.02
C MET A 71 -7.45 -5.76 -0.13
N GLY A 72 -7.05 -6.46 0.93
CA GLY A 72 -7.97 -7.06 1.91
C GLY A 72 -8.88 -6.02 2.59
N LEU A 73 -8.37 -4.82 2.86
CA LEU A 73 -9.11 -3.73 3.50
C LEU A 73 -9.85 -2.81 2.52
N SER A 74 -9.32 -2.64 1.31
CA SER A 74 -9.71 -1.54 0.42
C SER A 74 -10.11 -1.97 -1.00
N HIS A 75 -10.18 -3.26 -1.31
CA HIS A 75 -10.67 -3.76 -2.62
C HIS A 75 -12.06 -3.21 -2.99
N ASP A 76 -12.88 -2.91 -1.98
CA ASP A 76 -14.28 -2.53 -2.15
C ASP A 76 -14.55 -1.02 -2.19
N VAL A 77 -13.50 -0.19 -2.25
CA VAL A 77 -13.58 1.25 -1.98
C VAL A 77 -14.56 2.00 -2.89
N ILE A 78 -14.62 1.68 -4.19
CA ILE A 78 -15.55 2.30 -5.16
C ILE A 78 -16.69 1.36 -5.53
N ASN A 79 -16.40 0.08 -5.75
CA ASN A 79 -17.43 -0.84 -6.21
C ASN A 79 -18.51 -1.14 -5.16
N ARG A 80 -18.26 -0.99 -3.85
CA ARG A 80 -19.30 -1.16 -2.84
C ARG A 80 -20.43 -0.15 -3.05
N GLU A 81 -20.08 1.11 -3.23
CA GLU A 81 -21.08 2.16 -3.47
C GLU A 81 -21.75 2.03 -4.85
N THR A 82 -21.04 1.45 -5.81
CA THR A 82 -21.61 1.13 -7.13
C THR A 82 -22.62 -0.01 -7.03
N HIS A 83 -22.28 -1.06 -6.28
CA HIS A 83 -23.11 -2.23 -6.03
C HIS A 83 -24.36 -1.88 -5.22
N ASP A 84 -24.19 -1.09 -4.16
CA ASP A 84 -25.28 -0.66 -3.27
C ASP A 84 -26.12 0.48 -3.86
N ARG A 85 -25.85 0.89 -5.11
CA ARG A 85 -26.50 1.99 -5.84
C ARG A 85 -26.42 3.36 -5.14
N THR A 86 -25.58 3.51 -4.13
CA THR A 86 -25.39 4.77 -3.41
C THR A 86 -24.47 5.75 -4.14
N MET A 87 -23.72 5.28 -5.14
CA MET A 87 -22.85 6.11 -5.99
C MET A 87 -23.63 7.25 -6.70
N ARG A 88 -24.90 7.04 -7.05
CA ARG A 88 -25.78 8.06 -7.67
C ARG A 88 -25.92 9.32 -6.82
N PHE A 89 -25.97 9.17 -5.50
CA PHE A 89 -26.07 10.29 -4.57
C PHE A 89 -24.75 11.08 -4.45
N LEU A 90 -23.61 10.43 -4.69
CA LEU A 90 -22.29 11.07 -4.65
C LEU A 90 -22.01 11.84 -5.94
N VAL A 91 -22.29 11.23 -7.10
CA VAL A 91 -21.99 11.83 -8.41
C VAL A 91 -22.84 13.10 -8.66
N THR A 92 -24.03 13.19 -8.06
CA THR A 92 -24.89 14.38 -8.13
C THR A 92 -24.42 15.54 -7.23
N ARG A 93 -23.60 15.27 -6.22
CA ARG A 93 -23.15 16.27 -5.23
C ARG A 93 -21.69 16.69 -5.39
N THR A 94 -20.88 15.94 -6.12
CA THR A 94 -19.45 16.22 -6.30
C THR A 94 -18.92 15.67 -7.61
N SER A 95 -17.79 16.20 -8.09
CA SER A 95 -17.14 15.70 -9.30
C SER A 95 -16.60 14.28 -9.12
N ARG A 96 -16.57 13.51 -10.21
CA ARG A 96 -16.05 12.13 -10.24
C ARG A 96 -14.59 12.03 -9.80
N LEU A 97 -13.77 13.01 -10.20
CA LEU A 97 -12.38 13.11 -9.77
C LEU A 97 -12.27 13.30 -8.26
N SER A 98 -13.14 14.14 -7.69
CA SER A 98 -13.20 14.35 -6.23
C SER A 98 -13.59 13.10 -5.45
N ILE A 99 -14.39 12.21 -6.04
CA ILE A 99 -14.77 10.93 -5.44
C ILE A 99 -13.56 9.99 -5.43
N VAL A 100 -12.91 9.80 -6.58
CA VAL A 100 -11.74 8.90 -6.72
C VAL A 100 -10.61 9.35 -5.81
N LEU A 101 -10.20 10.61 -5.90
CA LEU A 101 -9.13 11.15 -5.07
C LEU A 101 -9.51 11.20 -3.59
N GLY A 102 -10.75 11.58 -3.27
CA GLY A 102 -11.22 11.60 -1.88
C GLY A 102 -11.15 10.22 -1.23
N LYS A 103 -11.54 9.17 -1.96
CA LYS A 103 -11.45 7.78 -1.49
C LYS A 103 -10.00 7.31 -1.37
N PHE A 104 -9.18 7.59 -2.38
CA PHE A 104 -7.74 7.31 -2.35
C PHE A 104 -7.05 7.94 -1.13
N PHE A 105 -7.24 9.24 -0.91
CA PHE A 105 -6.63 9.95 0.23
C PHE A 105 -7.14 9.44 1.58
N GLY A 106 -8.40 9.00 1.68
CA GLY A 106 -8.92 8.39 2.90
C GLY A 106 -8.19 7.09 3.27
N VAL A 107 -7.92 6.24 2.28
CA VAL A 107 -7.14 5.01 2.45
C VAL A 107 -5.66 5.33 2.72
N PHE A 108 -5.09 6.29 1.99
CA PHE A 108 -3.70 6.70 2.17
C PHE A 108 -3.44 7.27 3.57
N LEU A 109 -4.31 8.15 4.09
CA LEU A 109 -4.17 8.70 5.44
C LEU A 109 -4.26 7.63 6.53
N PHE A 110 -5.06 6.58 6.30
CA PHE A 110 -5.13 5.43 7.21
C PHE A 110 -3.77 4.72 7.28
N TRP A 111 -3.22 4.37 6.12
CA TRP A 111 -1.91 3.70 6.03
C TRP A 111 -0.76 4.58 6.52
N LEU A 112 -0.80 5.89 6.22
CA LEU A 112 0.14 6.87 6.74
C LEU A 112 0.17 6.84 8.26
N LEU A 113 -1.01 6.87 8.91
CA LEU A 113 -1.11 6.79 10.36
C LEU A 113 -0.56 5.46 10.90
N CYS A 114 -0.96 4.32 10.31
CA CYS A 114 -0.51 3.01 10.78
C CYS A 114 1.01 2.85 10.72
N VAL A 115 1.62 3.19 9.59
CA VAL A 115 3.07 3.06 9.43
C VAL A 115 3.81 4.09 10.28
N THR A 116 3.31 5.34 10.40
CA THR A 116 3.92 6.34 11.29
C THR A 116 3.95 5.85 12.73
N VAL A 117 2.85 5.29 13.24
CA VAL A 117 2.81 4.73 14.60
C VAL A 117 3.78 3.55 14.74
N SER A 118 3.83 2.64 13.75
CA SER A 118 4.78 1.52 13.76
C SER A 118 6.24 1.98 13.76
N PHE A 119 6.59 2.98 12.94
CA PHE A 119 7.95 3.53 12.90
C PHE A 119 8.30 4.26 14.20
N SER A 120 7.36 4.98 14.81
CA SER A 120 7.55 5.63 16.11
C SER A 120 7.81 4.63 17.24
N ILE A 121 7.19 3.45 17.20
CA ILE A 121 7.49 2.37 18.15
C ILE A 121 8.94 1.92 17.98
N VAL A 122 9.36 1.59 16.76
CA VAL A 122 10.75 1.15 16.51
C VAL A 122 11.76 2.23 16.89
N PHE A 123 11.45 3.49 16.59
CA PHE A 123 12.28 4.64 16.97
C PHE A 123 12.45 4.75 18.50
N ALA A 124 11.39 4.52 19.28
CA ALA A 124 11.48 4.58 20.74
C ALA A 124 12.51 3.57 21.33
N PHE A 125 12.70 2.42 20.67
CA PHE A 125 13.67 1.40 21.08
C PHE A 125 15.06 1.62 20.49
N SER A 126 15.15 1.96 19.20
CA SER A 126 16.43 2.06 18.47
C SER A 126 17.12 3.42 18.62
N GLN A 127 16.37 4.47 18.98
CA GLN A 127 16.84 5.87 19.01
C GLN A 127 17.40 6.38 17.67
N GLN A 128 17.18 5.64 16.58
CA GLN A 128 17.59 5.97 15.23
C GLN A 128 16.37 5.99 14.32
N LEU A 129 16.30 6.95 13.42
CA LEU A 129 15.16 7.13 12.52
C LEU A 129 15.64 7.04 11.08
N ASP A 130 15.30 5.94 10.42
CA ASP A 130 15.52 5.78 8.99
C ASP A 130 14.37 6.40 8.18
N TRP A 131 14.54 7.68 7.83
CA TRP A 131 13.57 8.40 7.01
C TRP A 131 13.44 7.84 5.59
N LEU A 132 14.53 7.28 5.06
CA LEU A 132 14.53 6.78 3.69
C LEU A 132 13.68 5.53 3.58
N SER A 133 13.84 4.57 4.50
CA SER A 133 12.98 3.39 4.59
C SER A 133 11.51 3.75 4.77
N PHE A 134 11.21 4.78 5.57
CA PHE A 134 9.84 5.28 5.72
C PHE A 134 9.27 5.80 4.40
N LEU A 135 10.02 6.64 3.67
CA LEU A 135 9.57 7.19 2.39
C LEU A 135 9.42 6.11 1.31
N GLN A 136 10.33 5.15 1.27
CA GLN A 136 10.26 3.98 0.38
C GLN A 136 8.97 3.18 0.63
N VAL A 137 8.68 2.84 1.89
CA VAL A 137 7.44 2.15 2.28
C VAL A 137 6.20 2.96 1.92
N MET A 138 6.22 4.27 2.18
CA MET A 138 5.10 5.16 1.83
C MET A 138 4.86 5.20 0.32
N SER A 139 5.92 5.27 -0.48
CA SER A 139 5.81 5.27 -1.94
C SER A 139 5.23 3.95 -2.45
N LEU A 140 5.66 2.82 -1.88
CA LEU A 140 5.11 1.51 -2.20
C LEU A 140 3.63 1.43 -1.85
N LEU A 141 3.23 1.83 -0.64
CA LEU A 141 1.81 1.83 -0.24
C LEU A 141 0.97 2.76 -1.12
N PHE A 142 1.51 3.92 -1.51
CA PHE A 142 0.85 4.85 -2.42
C PHE A 142 0.52 4.16 -3.76
N TYR A 143 1.45 3.37 -4.30
CA TYR A 143 1.23 2.54 -5.50
C TYR A 143 0.20 1.45 -5.28
N GLN A 144 0.32 0.68 -4.19
CA GLN A 144 -0.57 -0.44 -3.89
C GLN A 144 -2.02 0.05 -3.75
N ILE A 145 -2.23 1.19 -3.07
CA ILE A 145 -3.55 1.80 -2.91
C ILE A 145 -4.09 2.31 -4.25
N ALA A 146 -3.25 2.93 -5.09
CA ALA A 146 -3.66 3.41 -6.41
C ALA A 146 -4.14 2.25 -7.30
N LEU A 147 -3.40 1.13 -7.29
CA LEU A 147 -3.78 -0.10 -7.99
C LEU A 147 -5.08 -0.69 -7.44
N THR A 148 -5.26 -0.73 -6.12
CA THR A 148 -6.50 -1.18 -5.48
C THR A 148 -7.71 -0.32 -5.88
N VAL A 149 -7.54 1.00 -5.90
CA VAL A 149 -8.61 1.92 -6.34
C VAL A 149 -8.94 1.69 -7.80
N MET A 150 -7.94 1.52 -8.68
CA MET A 150 -8.14 1.20 -10.09
C MET A 150 -8.95 -0.10 -10.26
N LEU A 151 -8.57 -1.18 -9.56
CA LEU A 151 -9.27 -2.46 -9.63
C LEU A 151 -10.71 -2.35 -9.10
N SER A 152 -10.92 -1.56 -8.05
CA SER A 152 -12.26 -1.29 -7.51
C SER A 152 -13.13 -0.51 -8.50
N VAL A 153 -12.57 0.40 -9.30
CA VAL A 153 -13.30 1.03 -10.41
C VAL A 153 -13.61 0.01 -11.50
N LEU A 154 -12.64 -0.81 -11.89
CA LEU A 154 -12.75 -1.72 -13.03
C LEU A 154 -13.81 -2.80 -12.80
N ILE A 155 -13.93 -3.34 -11.58
CA ILE A 155 -14.78 -4.49 -11.30
C ILE A 155 -15.95 -4.06 -10.39
N PRO A 156 -17.19 -4.03 -10.90
CA PRO A 156 -18.34 -3.49 -10.17
C PRO A 156 -18.85 -4.40 -9.06
N LYS A 157 -18.48 -5.69 -9.05
CA LYS A 157 -18.93 -6.68 -8.06
C LYS A 157 -17.89 -6.83 -6.94
N PRO A 158 -18.21 -6.48 -5.68
CA PRO A 158 -17.27 -6.55 -4.56
C PRO A 158 -16.70 -7.96 -4.32
N GLY A 159 -17.52 -9.01 -4.49
CA GLY A 159 -17.07 -10.39 -4.32
C GLY A 159 -15.93 -10.79 -5.27
N PHE A 160 -15.98 -10.32 -6.52
CA PHE A 160 -14.90 -10.59 -7.49
C PHE A 160 -13.63 -9.83 -7.11
N THR A 161 -13.73 -8.58 -6.66
CA THR A 161 -12.56 -7.82 -6.20
C THR A 161 -11.94 -8.37 -4.93
N MET A 162 -12.71 -9.00 -4.05
CA MET A 162 -12.16 -9.68 -2.88
C MET A 162 -11.29 -10.87 -3.31
N PHE A 163 -11.83 -11.74 -4.17
CA PHE A 163 -11.10 -12.92 -4.66
C PHE A 163 -9.85 -12.53 -5.45
N LEU A 164 -10.01 -11.64 -6.43
CA LEU A 164 -8.90 -11.12 -7.23
C LEU A 164 -7.89 -10.39 -6.34
N GLY A 165 -8.37 -9.73 -5.30
CA GLY A 165 -7.53 -9.04 -4.34
C GLY A 165 -6.63 -9.95 -3.52
N ILE A 166 -7.10 -11.14 -3.15
CA ILE A 166 -6.28 -12.16 -2.48
C ILE A 166 -5.24 -12.72 -3.45
N ILE A 167 -5.65 -13.05 -4.68
CA ILE A 167 -4.74 -13.56 -5.71
C ILE A 167 -3.64 -12.56 -6.01
N VAL A 168 -4.00 -11.30 -6.30
CA VAL A 168 -3.02 -10.24 -6.57
C VAL A 168 -2.19 -9.97 -5.33
N GLY A 169 -2.80 -9.93 -4.14
CA GLY A 169 -2.08 -9.75 -2.87
C GLY A 169 -0.94 -10.75 -2.65
N LEU A 170 -1.18 -12.03 -2.95
CA LEU A 170 -0.18 -13.09 -2.80
C LEU A 170 0.76 -13.18 -3.99
N ALA A 171 0.26 -12.99 -5.21
CA ALA A 171 1.07 -13.07 -6.43
C ALA A 171 2.02 -11.88 -6.57
N PHE A 172 1.64 -10.70 -6.06
CA PHE A 172 2.42 -9.46 -6.22
C PHE A 172 3.88 -9.58 -5.77
N PRO A 173 4.21 -10.02 -4.54
CA PRO A 173 5.60 -10.18 -4.13
C PRO A 173 6.30 -11.29 -4.94
N VAL A 174 5.64 -12.43 -5.18
CA VAL A 174 6.24 -13.58 -5.88
C VAL A 174 6.61 -13.23 -7.33
N VAL A 175 5.66 -12.67 -8.06
CA VAL A 175 5.86 -12.20 -9.44
C VAL A 175 6.84 -11.03 -9.45
N GLY A 176 6.74 -10.13 -8.47
CA GLY A 176 7.62 -8.98 -8.37
C GLY A 176 9.09 -9.38 -8.23
N PHE A 177 9.41 -10.27 -7.28
CA PHE A 177 10.76 -10.80 -7.13
C PHE A 177 11.22 -11.56 -8.38
N TRP A 178 10.39 -12.46 -8.91
CA TRP A 178 10.72 -13.21 -10.12
C TRP A 178 11.07 -12.29 -11.30
N VAL A 179 10.24 -11.27 -11.54
CA VAL A 179 10.43 -10.31 -12.62
C VAL A 179 11.71 -9.51 -12.41
N THR A 180 11.98 -9.02 -11.19
CA THR A 180 13.19 -8.25 -10.89
C THR A 180 14.47 -9.04 -11.15
N PHE A 181 14.53 -10.31 -10.74
CA PHE A 181 15.73 -11.15 -10.89
C PHE A 181 15.83 -11.89 -12.23
N SER A 182 14.79 -11.87 -13.08
CA SER A 182 14.84 -12.55 -14.38
C SER A 182 15.66 -11.78 -15.40
N ASN A 183 16.57 -12.47 -16.12
CA ASN A 183 17.33 -11.89 -17.24
C ASN A 183 16.72 -12.20 -18.61
N ASN A 184 15.49 -12.74 -18.65
CA ASN A 184 14.84 -13.06 -19.92
C ASN A 184 14.41 -11.76 -20.65
N PRO A 185 14.82 -11.54 -21.91
CA PRO A 185 14.45 -10.32 -22.66
C PRO A 185 12.93 -10.10 -22.75
N TRP A 186 12.15 -11.16 -22.83
CA TRP A 186 10.68 -11.11 -22.92
C TRP A 186 10.00 -10.64 -21.64
N VAL A 187 10.66 -10.78 -20.49
CA VAL A 187 10.14 -10.41 -19.16
C VAL A 187 10.83 -9.16 -18.63
N SER A 188 11.99 -8.79 -19.17
CA SER A 188 12.81 -7.68 -18.67
C SER A 188 12.11 -6.32 -18.73
N TRP A 189 11.20 -6.09 -19.68
CA TRP A 189 10.43 -4.85 -19.75
C TRP A 189 9.39 -4.71 -18.63
N LEU A 190 8.89 -5.83 -18.07
CA LEU A 190 7.94 -5.83 -16.95
C LEU A 190 8.59 -5.32 -15.64
N LYS A 191 9.92 -5.36 -15.54
CA LYS A 191 10.66 -4.81 -14.39
C LYS A 191 10.32 -3.34 -14.16
N PHE A 192 10.15 -2.56 -15.23
CA PHE A 192 9.87 -1.13 -15.15
C PHE A 192 8.44 -0.79 -14.66
N VAL A 193 7.51 -1.75 -14.71
CA VAL A 193 6.16 -1.58 -14.18
C VAL A 193 6.09 -1.98 -12.70
N ASN A 194 6.97 -2.88 -12.27
CA ASN A 194 7.00 -3.39 -10.91
C ASN A 194 7.63 -2.34 -9.96
N PRO A 195 6.92 -1.84 -8.93
CA PRO A 195 7.49 -0.88 -8.01
C PRO A 195 8.65 -1.45 -7.17
N LEU A 196 8.71 -2.78 -6.98
CA LEU A 196 9.80 -3.41 -6.23
C LEU A 196 11.16 -3.25 -6.91
N TYR A 197 11.20 -3.08 -8.24
CA TYR A 197 12.44 -2.83 -8.97
C TYR A 197 13.10 -1.51 -8.55
N TYR A 198 12.29 -0.48 -8.30
CA TYR A 198 12.79 0.85 -7.92
C TYR A 198 13.11 1.00 -6.43
N LEU A 199 12.84 -0.03 -5.62
CA LEU A 199 13.23 -0.08 -4.21
C LEU A 199 14.65 -0.62 -4.00
N GLU A 200 15.27 -1.20 -5.04
CA GLU A 200 16.65 -1.68 -4.99
C GLU A 200 17.66 -0.52 -4.86
N SER A 201 17.34 0.64 -5.42
CA SER A 201 18.15 1.85 -5.33
C SER A 201 17.45 2.92 -4.50
N ASP A 202 18.22 3.51 -3.58
CA ASP A 202 17.81 4.60 -2.70
C ASP A 202 17.37 5.87 -3.45
N VAL A 203 17.73 6.03 -4.73
CA VAL A 203 17.45 7.24 -5.53
C VAL A 203 16.20 7.06 -6.41
N THR A 204 15.82 5.81 -6.74
CA THR A 204 14.80 5.54 -7.76
C THR A 204 13.37 5.47 -7.23
N PHE A 205 13.17 5.40 -5.92
CA PHE A 205 11.84 5.28 -5.31
C PHE A 205 10.81 6.36 -5.74
N PRO A 206 11.16 7.63 -6.10
CA PRO A 206 10.17 8.61 -6.53
C PRO A 206 9.44 8.21 -7.82
N ILE A 207 10.02 7.33 -8.65
CA ILE A 207 9.39 6.80 -9.87
C ILE A 207 8.11 6.02 -9.53
N ILE A 208 8.06 5.39 -8.35
CA ILE A 208 6.88 4.66 -7.86
C ILE A 208 5.68 5.61 -7.74
N LEU A 209 5.89 6.86 -7.33
CA LEU A 209 4.83 7.86 -7.24
C LEU A 209 4.29 8.24 -8.63
N LEU A 210 5.16 8.32 -9.64
CA LEU A 210 4.75 8.57 -11.03
C LEU A 210 3.89 7.42 -11.56
N LEU A 211 4.31 6.16 -11.35
CA LEU A 211 3.52 4.99 -11.72
C LEU A 211 2.16 4.95 -11.02
N SER A 212 2.13 5.36 -9.74
CA SER A 212 0.88 5.46 -8.98
C SER A 212 -0.07 6.52 -9.56
N ALA A 213 0.48 7.66 -10.00
CA ALA A 213 -0.31 8.69 -10.67
C ALA A 213 -0.92 8.18 -11.97
N VAL A 214 -0.21 7.32 -12.73
CA VAL A 214 -0.75 6.64 -13.91
C VAL A 214 -1.94 5.75 -13.53
N TRP A 215 -1.84 4.93 -12.48
CA TRP A 215 -2.95 4.10 -12.01
C TRP A 215 -4.18 4.92 -11.60
N LEU A 216 -3.97 6.04 -10.90
CA LEU A 216 -5.06 6.95 -10.53
C LEU A 216 -5.68 7.65 -11.73
N ALA A 217 -4.88 8.06 -12.71
CA ALA A 217 -5.38 8.65 -13.95
C ALA A 217 -6.23 7.65 -14.73
N LEU A 218 -5.79 6.39 -14.84
CA LEU A 218 -6.57 5.30 -15.43
C LEU A 218 -7.86 5.06 -14.66
N ALA A 219 -7.81 5.00 -13.33
CA ALA A 219 -9.00 4.86 -12.48
C ALA A 219 -10.01 5.99 -12.75
N TYR A 220 -9.55 7.24 -12.86
CA TYR A 220 -10.41 8.38 -13.20
C TYR A 220 -11.02 8.26 -14.60
N VAL A 221 -10.23 7.93 -15.62
CA VAL A 221 -10.71 7.82 -17.02
C VAL A 221 -11.78 6.74 -17.15
N VAL A 222 -11.55 5.57 -16.55
CA VAL A 222 -12.53 4.48 -16.53
C VAL A 222 -13.78 4.88 -15.77
N PHE A 223 -13.62 5.51 -14.59
CA PHE A 223 -14.74 5.94 -13.78
C PHE A 223 -15.57 7.04 -14.47
N LYS A 224 -14.95 7.93 -15.26
CA LYS A 224 -15.65 8.98 -16.02
C LYS A 224 -16.57 8.40 -17.09
N ARG A 225 -16.16 7.32 -17.76
CA ARG A 225 -16.93 6.69 -18.85
C ARG A 225 -18.09 5.82 -18.37
N ARG A 226 -18.13 5.45 -17.09
CA ARG A 226 -19.21 4.63 -16.55
C ARG A 226 -20.50 5.42 -16.35
N GLU A 227 -21.60 4.84 -16.77
CA GLU A 227 -22.92 5.25 -16.31
C GLU A 227 -23.15 4.63 -14.92
N CYS A 228 -23.55 5.44 -13.94
CA CYS A 228 -23.76 5.04 -12.55
C CYS A 228 -25.18 5.42 -12.13
#